data_AF-A0A7S2UNN3-F1
#
_entry.id   AF-A0A7S2UNN3-F1
#
_cell.length_a   1.000
_cell.length_b   1.000
_cell.length_c   1.000
_cell.angle_alpha   90.00
_cell.angle_beta   90.00
_cell.angle_gamma   90.00
#
_symmetry.space_group_name_H-M   'P 1'
#
loop_
_entity.id
_entity.type
_entity.pdbx_description
1 polymer ?
#
loop_
_entity_poly.entity_id
_entity_poly.type
_entity_poly.pdbx_seq_one_letter_code
_entity_poly.pdbx_strand_id
1 'polypeptide(L)'
;QTVAGVYTAMAEQLSRQRRRQDNALLYSMCPLPAAIIAGGETTVTLKTADGGWTGKGGRNQEIGLAAALQLQALQLRNVVLASVGTDGTDGPTDAAGAIVDGGTVDRVEHANQGSYTAQSALQHHDAYTFFNSMEELSPIPSSPTTTSTTISTAHDETDSDTT
;
A
#
# COMPACT_ATOMS: atom_id res chain seq x y z
N GLN A 1 -11.43 5.14 6.23
CA GLN A 1 -10.53 4.33 7.09
C GLN A 1 -10.91 2.85 7.17
N THR A 2 -12.19 2.46 7.07
CA THR A 2 -12.64 1.07 7.34
C THR A 2 -12.13 0.01 6.35
N VAL A 3 -12.06 0.32 5.04
CA VAL A 3 -11.75 -0.70 4.02
C VAL A 3 -10.27 -1.16 4.07
N ALA A 4 -9.33 -0.22 4.16
CA ALA A 4 -7.90 -0.55 4.29
C ALA A 4 -7.61 -1.42 5.52
N GLY A 5 -8.29 -1.14 6.65
CA GLY A 5 -8.13 -1.88 7.91
C GLY A 5 -8.53 -3.35 7.85
N VAL A 6 -9.52 -3.70 7.04
CA VAL A 6 -9.94 -5.11 6.89
C VAL A 6 -8.85 -5.91 6.16
N TYR A 7 -8.31 -5.36 5.06
CA TYR A 7 -7.30 -6.06 4.26
C TYR A 7 -5.95 -6.18 4.98
N THR A 8 -5.52 -5.15 5.69
CA THR A 8 -4.29 -5.18 6.49
C THR A 8 -4.41 -6.16 7.66
N ALA A 9 -5.57 -6.25 8.32
CA ALA A 9 -5.81 -7.24 9.38
C ALA A 9 -5.76 -8.68 8.85
N MET A 10 -6.33 -8.95 7.67
CA MET A 10 -6.23 -10.25 7.02
C MET A 10 -4.77 -10.60 6.69
N ALA A 11 -4.02 -9.65 6.13
CA ALA A 11 -2.61 -9.83 5.81
C ALA A 11 -1.74 -10.05 7.06
N GLU A 12 -2.05 -9.37 8.16
CA GLU A 12 -1.41 -9.59 9.45
C GLU A 12 -1.66 -11.02 9.95
N GLN A 13 -2.91 -11.48 9.88
CA GLN A 13 -3.28 -12.82 10.30
C GLN A 13 -2.54 -13.89 9.50
N LEU A 14 -2.47 -13.75 8.17
CA LEU A 14 -1.67 -14.63 7.30
C LEU A 14 -0.17 -14.58 7.64
N SER A 15 0.37 -13.38 7.90
CA SER A 15 1.78 -13.21 8.24
C SER A 15 2.14 -13.88 9.57
N ARG A 16 1.23 -13.87 10.55
CA ARG A 16 1.38 -14.59 11.81
C ARG A 16 1.36 -16.11 11.61
N GLN A 17 0.58 -16.62 10.65
CA GLN A 17 0.61 -18.05 10.27
C GLN A 17 1.97 -18.44 9.69
N ARG A 18 2.66 -17.56 8.95
CA ARG A 18 4.02 -17.83 8.46
C ARG A 18 5.04 -18.04 9.59
N ARG A 19 4.96 -17.22 10.65
CA ARG A 19 5.90 -17.25 11.77
C ARG A 19 5.70 -18.45 12.69
N ARG A 20 4.48 -18.99 12.74
CA ARG A 20 4.13 -20.20 13.47
C ARG A 20 4.01 -21.34 12.47
N GLN A 21 5.08 -22.09 12.24
CA GLN A 21 5.03 -23.40 11.55
C GLN A 21 4.19 -24.45 12.32
N ASP A 22 3.06 -24.06 12.90
CA ASP A 22 2.12 -24.94 13.57
C ASP A 22 1.01 -25.29 12.59
N ASN A 23 1.06 -26.51 12.07
CA ASN A 23 -0.04 -27.21 11.39
C ASN A 23 -1.28 -27.43 12.31
N ALA A 24 -1.40 -26.71 13.42
CA ALA A 24 -2.42 -26.88 14.45
C ALA A 24 -3.57 -25.86 14.38
N LEU A 25 -3.60 -24.97 13.39
CA LEU A 25 -4.75 -24.09 13.20
C LEU A 25 -5.89 -24.86 12.52
N LEU A 26 -6.97 -25.11 13.27
CA LEU A 26 -8.23 -25.70 12.79
C LEU A 26 -8.84 -24.93 11.60
N TYR A 27 -8.42 -23.67 11.37
CA TYR A 27 -8.80 -22.83 10.23
C TYR A 27 -7.57 -22.09 9.66
N SER A 28 -6.68 -22.82 8.99
CA SER A 28 -5.74 -22.19 8.04
C SER A 28 -6.56 -21.43 6.99
N MET A 29 -6.32 -20.13 6.80
CA MET A 29 -7.08 -19.35 5.81
C MET A 29 -6.64 -19.77 4.40
N CYS A 30 -5.33 -19.85 4.19
CA CYS A 30 -4.70 -20.42 3.01
C CYS A 30 -3.20 -20.63 3.27
N PRO A 31 -2.56 -21.63 2.64
CA PRO A 31 -1.10 -21.76 2.68
C PRO A 31 -0.43 -20.56 2.00
N LEU A 32 0.77 -20.19 2.46
CA LEU A 32 1.57 -19.14 1.85
C LEU A 32 2.51 -19.73 0.78
N PRO A 33 2.80 -18.98 -0.31
CA PRO A 33 2.35 -17.62 -0.62
C PRO A 33 0.86 -17.58 -1.05
N ALA A 34 0.18 -16.47 -0.73
CA ALA A 34 -1.24 -16.30 -1.02
C ALA A 34 -1.55 -14.91 -1.56
N ALA A 35 -2.59 -14.82 -2.37
CA ALA A 35 -3.16 -13.58 -2.86
C ALA A 35 -4.64 -13.51 -2.47
N ILE A 36 -5.04 -12.43 -1.81
CA ILE A 36 -6.44 -12.13 -1.53
C ILE A 36 -6.89 -11.13 -2.58
N ILE A 37 -7.90 -11.50 -3.37
CA ILE A 37 -8.53 -10.62 -4.35
C ILE A 37 -9.91 -10.27 -3.82
N ALA A 38 -10.16 -8.98 -3.67
CA ALA A 38 -11.45 -8.45 -3.27
C ALA A 38 -11.81 -7.28 -4.18
N GLY A 39 -13.08 -7.24 -4.59
CA GLY A 39 -13.64 -6.19 -5.42
C GLY A 39 -14.83 -5.54 -4.74
N GLY A 40 -15.02 -4.25 -4.99
CA GLY A 40 -16.14 -3.47 -4.49
C GLY A 40 -16.02 -2.02 -4.93
N GLU A 41 -17.10 -1.26 -4.83
CA GLU A 41 -17.06 0.18 -5.05
C GLU A 41 -16.66 0.87 -3.74
N THR A 42 -15.42 1.36 -3.70
CA THR A 42 -14.94 2.10 -2.55
C THR A 42 -15.46 3.54 -2.62
N THR A 43 -15.76 4.14 -1.47
CA THR A 43 -16.14 5.55 -1.37
C THR A 43 -15.22 6.23 -0.37
N VAL A 44 -14.62 7.35 -0.75
CA VAL A 44 -13.93 8.24 0.19
C VAL A 44 -14.92 9.30 0.64
N THR A 45 -15.09 9.44 1.94
CA THR A 45 -15.84 10.55 2.51
C THR A 45 -14.89 11.74 2.61
N LEU A 46 -15.02 12.67 1.65
CA LEU A 46 -14.38 13.98 1.75
C LEU A 46 -15.07 14.74 2.89
N LYS A 47 -14.33 15.13 3.91
CA LYS A 47 -14.85 16.05 4.94
C LYS A 47 -14.76 17.46 4.39
N THR A 48 -15.84 17.98 3.83
CA THR A 48 -15.94 19.41 3.52
C THR A 48 -17.17 20.00 4.19
N ALA A 49 -16.96 20.71 5.30
CA ALA A 49 -17.95 21.65 5.79
C ALA A 49 -17.99 22.92 4.91
N ASP A 50 -16.88 23.25 4.21
CA ASP A 50 -16.66 24.61 3.69
C ASP A 50 -16.23 24.67 2.20
N GLY A 51 -16.25 23.55 1.46
CA GLY A 51 -16.04 23.54 0.00
C GLY A 51 -14.60 23.78 -0.51
N GLY A 52 -13.59 23.83 0.35
CA GLY A 52 -12.18 23.98 -0.05
C GLY A 52 -11.35 22.72 0.24
N TRP A 53 -11.27 21.78 -0.72
CA TRP A 53 -10.22 20.77 -0.73
C TRP A 53 -9.22 21.09 -1.84
N THR A 54 -7.93 21.07 -1.51
CA THR A 54 -6.83 21.41 -2.44
C THR A 54 -5.86 20.26 -2.67
N GLY A 55 -6.02 19.13 -1.98
CA GLY A 55 -5.18 17.95 -2.21
C GLY A 55 -5.42 17.36 -3.59
N LYS A 56 -4.56 16.43 -4.01
CA LYS A 56 -4.75 15.65 -5.23
C LYS A 56 -4.68 14.16 -4.88
N GLY A 57 -5.63 13.38 -5.38
CA GLY A 57 -5.70 11.96 -5.06
C GLY A 57 -7.02 11.35 -5.49
N GLY A 58 -7.18 10.07 -5.19
CA GLY A 58 -8.40 9.33 -5.44
C GLY A 58 -8.64 8.26 -4.38
N ARG A 59 -9.73 7.52 -4.57
CA ARG A 59 -10.23 6.54 -3.60
C ARG A 59 -9.24 5.39 -3.43
N ASN A 60 -8.69 4.91 -4.54
CA ASN A 60 -7.74 3.81 -4.54
C ASN A 60 -6.38 4.23 -3.98
N GLN A 61 -5.93 5.43 -4.30
CA GLN A 61 -4.70 6.01 -3.74
C GLN A 61 -4.83 6.22 -2.23
N GLU A 62 -5.97 6.71 -1.73
CA GLU A 62 -6.18 6.84 -0.28
C GLU A 62 -6.21 5.50 0.46
N ILE A 63 -6.81 4.47 -0.15
CA ILE A 63 -6.76 3.11 0.40
C ILE A 63 -5.32 2.61 0.46
N GLY A 64 -4.55 2.81 -0.61
CA GLY A 64 -3.12 2.48 -0.64
C GLY A 64 -2.34 3.19 0.46
N LEU A 65 -2.51 4.51 0.60
CA LEU A 65 -1.80 5.30 1.60
C LEU A 65 -2.16 4.88 3.04
N ALA A 66 -3.45 4.69 3.30
CA ALA A 66 -3.92 4.20 4.59
C ALA A 66 -3.42 2.78 4.89
N ALA A 67 -3.30 1.92 3.88
CA ALA A 67 -2.72 0.59 4.03
C ALA A 67 -1.22 0.65 4.30
N ALA A 68 -0.47 1.49 3.58
CA ALA A 68 0.98 1.65 3.76
C ALA A 68 1.33 2.02 5.20
N LEU A 69 0.59 2.98 5.78
CA LEU A 69 0.72 3.38 7.19
C LEU A 69 0.50 2.20 8.15
N GLN A 70 -0.50 1.37 7.89
CA GLN A 70 -0.79 0.21 8.74
C GLN A 70 0.24 -0.92 8.57
N LEU A 71 0.67 -1.20 7.33
CA LEU A 71 1.71 -2.19 7.06
C LEU A 71 3.03 -1.81 7.74
N GLN A 72 3.39 -0.53 7.70
CA GLN A 72 4.54 0.02 8.43
C GLN A 72 4.35 -0.15 9.95
N ALA A 73 3.22 0.27 10.51
CA ALA A 73 2.94 0.16 11.94
C ALA A 73 2.97 -1.29 12.45
N LEU A 74 2.49 -2.24 11.65
CA LEU A 74 2.48 -3.68 11.97
C LEU A 74 3.78 -4.41 11.56
N GLN A 75 4.76 -3.71 11.00
CA GLN A 75 6.04 -4.26 10.53
C GLN A 75 5.87 -5.42 9.52
N LEU A 76 4.86 -5.31 8.65
CA LEU A 76 4.52 -6.31 7.64
C LEU A 76 5.28 -6.06 6.32
N ARG A 77 6.58 -6.32 6.34
CA ARG A 77 7.49 -6.06 5.21
C ARG A 77 7.29 -6.98 3.99
N ASN A 78 6.68 -8.14 4.19
CA ASN A 78 6.46 -9.17 3.16
C ASN A 78 5.04 -9.16 2.57
N VAL A 79 4.32 -8.05 2.75
CA VAL A 79 2.94 -7.88 2.28
C VAL A 79 2.92 -6.73 1.29
N VAL A 80 2.27 -6.97 0.15
CA VAL A 80 1.97 -5.96 -0.86
C VAL A 80 0.46 -5.79 -0.94
N LEU A 81 -0.01 -4.57 -1.04
CA LEU A 81 -1.41 -4.22 -1.31
C LEU A 81 -1.48 -3.36 -2.57
N ALA A 82 -2.39 -3.71 -3.46
CA ALA A 82 -2.72 -2.91 -4.63
C ALA A 82 -4.21 -2.57 -4.61
N SER A 83 -4.54 -1.30 -4.79
CA SER A 83 -5.91 -0.81 -5.02
C SER A 83 -5.93 -0.09 -6.35
N VAL A 84 -6.80 -0.51 -7.27
CA VAL A 84 -6.79 -0.05 -8.66
C VAL A 84 -8.21 0.15 -9.18
N GLY A 85 -8.47 1.29 -9.80
CA GLY A 85 -9.67 1.56 -10.58
C GLY A 85 -9.62 0.81 -11.91
N THR A 86 -10.67 0.06 -12.21
CA THR A 86 -10.73 -0.77 -13.43
C THR A 86 -10.88 0.04 -14.71
N ASP A 87 -11.28 1.30 -14.60
CA ASP A 87 -11.33 2.27 -15.70
C ASP A 87 -9.98 2.95 -15.97
N GLY A 88 -8.94 2.60 -15.20
CA GLY A 88 -7.60 3.16 -15.35
C GLY A 88 -7.44 4.55 -14.73
N THR A 89 -8.41 5.01 -13.95
CA THR A 89 -8.39 6.35 -13.33
C THR A 89 -8.74 6.30 -11.85
N ASP A 90 -8.23 7.28 -11.09
CA ASP A 90 -8.53 7.42 -9.68
C ASP A 90 -8.51 8.89 -9.26
N GLY A 91 -9.70 9.47 -9.08
CA GLY A 91 -9.87 10.90 -8.79
C GLY A 91 -9.41 11.81 -9.95
N PRO A 92 -9.16 13.11 -9.72
CA PRO A 92 -8.63 14.03 -10.73
C PRO A 92 -7.12 13.83 -10.94
N THR A 93 -6.71 12.60 -11.24
CA THR A 93 -5.30 12.20 -11.42
C THR A 93 -5.12 11.36 -12.68
N ASP A 94 -3.88 11.22 -13.15
CA ASP A 94 -3.48 10.34 -14.26
C ASP A 94 -3.14 8.91 -13.81
N ALA A 95 -3.40 8.61 -12.54
CA ALA A 95 -3.15 7.33 -11.90
C ALA A 95 -4.42 6.48 -11.84
N ALA A 96 -4.26 5.15 -11.94
CA ALA A 96 -5.35 4.21 -11.70
C ALA A 96 -5.53 3.86 -10.21
N GLY A 97 -4.56 4.18 -9.36
CA GLY A 97 -4.56 3.79 -7.95
C GLY A 97 -3.16 3.76 -7.34
N ALA A 98 -2.94 2.87 -6.38
CA ALA A 98 -1.66 2.74 -5.67
C ALA A 98 -1.29 1.29 -5.37
N ILE A 99 0.01 1.00 -5.40
CA ILE A 99 0.63 -0.26 -4.95
C ILE A 99 1.58 0.09 -3.83
N VAL A 100 1.44 -0.57 -2.69
CA VAL A 100 2.19 -0.27 -1.47
C VAL A 100 2.64 -1.55 -0.77
N ASP A 101 3.72 -1.43 0.00
CA ASP A 101 4.25 -2.47 0.88
C ASP A 101 4.59 -1.88 2.26
N GLY A 102 5.04 -2.73 3.19
CA GLY A 102 5.42 -2.30 4.54
C GLY A 102 6.66 -1.39 4.63
N GLY A 103 7.38 -1.13 3.54
CA GLY A 103 8.49 -0.18 3.48
C GLY A 103 8.17 1.10 2.70
N THR A 104 6.96 1.23 2.15
CA THR A 104 6.60 2.32 1.24
C THR A 104 6.67 3.69 1.92
N VAL A 105 6.15 3.80 3.15
CA VAL A 105 6.20 5.06 3.90
C VAL A 105 7.65 5.46 4.18
N ASP A 106 8.47 4.54 4.70
CA ASP A 106 9.88 4.79 4.99
C ASP A 106 10.63 5.29 3.74
N ARG A 107 10.40 4.64 2.59
CA ARG A 107 10.99 5.02 1.31
C ARG A 107 10.61 6.45 0.93
N VAL A 108 9.32 6.75 0.87
CA VAL A 108 8.81 8.06 0.41
C VAL A 108 9.24 9.19 1.33
N GLU A 109 9.08 9.01 2.65
CA GLU A 109 9.47 10.03 3.63
C GLU A 109 10.98 10.23 3.69
N HIS A 110 11.78 9.17 3.51
CA HIS A 110 13.23 9.32 3.39
C HIS A 110 13.62 10.15 2.16
N ALA A 111 13.03 9.88 0.99
CA ALA A 111 13.31 10.63 -0.24
C ALA A 111 12.89 12.11 -0.15
N ASN A 112 11.76 12.40 0.50
CA ASN A 112 11.33 13.78 0.72
C ASN A 112 11.95 14.44 1.97
N GLN A 113 12.93 13.78 2.61
CA GLN A 113 13.63 14.27 3.81
C GLN A 113 12.69 14.57 4.99
N GLY A 114 11.57 13.86 5.08
CA GLY A 114 10.53 14.06 6.09
C GLY A 114 9.74 15.36 5.93
N SER A 115 9.88 16.08 4.81
CA SER A 115 9.17 17.32 4.56
C SER A 115 7.66 17.12 4.38
N TYR A 116 7.24 15.93 3.97
CA TYR A 116 5.84 15.59 3.76
C TYR A 116 5.52 14.16 4.19
N THR A 117 4.74 14.01 5.25
CA THR A 117 4.48 12.69 5.86
C THR A 117 3.24 12.03 5.27
N ALA A 118 3.20 10.70 5.33
CA ALA A 118 2.06 9.89 4.89
C ALA A 118 0.78 10.25 5.67
N GLN A 119 0.91 10.55 6.96
CA GLN A 119 -0.21 11.00 7.79
C GLN A 119 -0.72 12.37 7.35
N SER A 120 0.17 13.31 7.02
CA SER A 120 -0.22 14.63 6.50
C SER A 120 -0.94 14.50 5.16
N ALA A 121 -0.41 13.67 4.25
CA ALA A 121 -1.02 13.39 2.97
C ALA A 121 -2.44 12.81 3.11
N LEU A 122 -2.64 11.86 4.04
CA LEU A 122 -3.96 11.28 4.28
C LEU A 122 -4.94 12.30 4.90
N GLN A 123 -4.47 13.18 5.78
CA GLN A 123 -5.30 14.23 6.39
C GLN A 123 -5.76 15.28 5.38
N HIS A 124 -4.90 15.61 4.41
CA HIS A 124 -5.20 16.59 3.36
C HIS A 124 -5.78 15.96 2.10
N HIS A 125 -6.07 14.65 2.12
CA HIS A 125 -6.53 13.86 0.96
C HIS A 125 -5.60 14.05 -0.26
N ASP A 126 -4.29 14.15 -0.05
CA ASP A 126 -3.28 14.49 -1.07
C ASP A 126 -2.34 13.30 -1.35
N ALA A 127 -2.93 12.10 -1.46
CA ALA A 127 -2.20 10.86 -1.64
C ALA A 127 -1.38 10.83 -2.94
N TYR A 128 -1.85 11.50 -4.00
CA TYR A 128 -1.14 11.56 -5.27
C TYR A 128 0.22 12.24 -5.12
N THR A 129 0.25 13.41 -4.47
CA THR A 129 1.47 14.18 -4.26
C THR A 129 2.46 13.41 -3.40
N PHE A 130 1.97 12.70 -2.38
CA PHE A 130 2.81 11.81 -1.57
C PHE A 130 3.47 10.71 -2.38
N PHE A 131 2.71 9.95 -3.19
CA PHE A 131 3.30 8.88 -4.00
C PHE A 131 4.21 9.41 -5.11
N ASN A 132 3.89 10.58 -5.66
CA ASN A 132 4.67 11.20 -6.73
C ASN A 132 5.94 11.92 -6.24
N SER A 133 6.19 11.96 -4.92
CA SER A 133 7.47 12.47 -4.39
C SER A 133 8.65 11.48 -4.57
N MET A 134 8.40 10.33 -5.20
CA MET A 134 9.42 9.37 -5.65
C MET A 134 9.25 9.08 -7.15
N GLU A 135 10.29 9.25 -7.96
CA GLU A 135 10.29 8.80 -9.36
C GLU A 135 10.08 7.27 -9.50
N GLU A 136 10.47 6.50 -8.47
CA GLU A 136 10.41 5.02 -8.47
C GLU A 136 9.07 4.47 -7.92
N LEU A 137 8.27 5.30 -7.26
CA LEU A 137 6.97 4.92 -6.67
C LEU A 137 5.78 5.61 -7.38
N SER A 138 6.02 6.08 -8.60
CA SER A 138 5.02 6.75 -9.41
C SER A 138 3.73 5.91 -9.45
N PRO A 139 2.56 6.52 -9.17
CA PRO A 139 1.26 5.84 -9.21
C PRO A 139 1.06 5.08 -10.52
N ILE A 140 0.24 4.00 -10.51
CA ILE A 140 0.04 3.15 -11.69
C ILE A 140 -0.40 4.02 -12.89
N PRO A 141 0.42 4.16 -13.95
CA PRO A 141 0.14 5.07 -15.05
C PRO A 141 -1.00 4.55 -15.93
N SER A 142 -1.79 5.48 -16.48
CA SER A 142 -3.01 5.23 -17.27
C SER A 142 -2.81 4.70 -18.71
N SER A 143 -1.60 4.31 -19.12
CA SER A 143 -1.27 3.89 -20.50
C SER A 143 -0.94 2.39 -20.62
N PRO A 144 -1.31 1.67 -21.70
CA PRO A 144 -1.13 0.22 -21.80
C PRO A 144 0.31 -0.25 -22.13
N THR A 145 1.36 0.54 -21.87
CA THR A 145 2.72 0.18 -22.31
C THR A 145 3.77 0.34 -21.21
N THR A 146 4.31 -0.83 -20.82
CA THR A 146 5.57 -1.07 -20.08
C THR A 146 5.76 -0.33 -18.76
N THR A 147 5.45 -0.98 -17.64
CA THR A 147 6.04 -0.65 -16.34
C THR A 147 6.90 -1.82 -15.89
N SER A 148 8.22 -1.63 -15.90
CA SER A 148 9.14 -2.45 -15.10
C SER A 148 9.03 -2.00 -13.65
N THR A 149 8.15 -2.61 -12.88
CA THR A 149 8.23 -2.55 -11.42
C THR A 149 9.33 -3.53 -11.01
N THR A 150 10.58 -3.06 -10.94
CA THR A 150 11.65 -3.82 -10.30
C THR A 150 11.33 -3.90 -8.81
N ILE A 151 10.68 -4.98 -8.39
CA ILE A 151 10.57 -5.35 -6.98
C ILE A 151 11.96 -5.83 -6.58
N SER A 152 12.78 -4.94 -6.00
CA SER A 152 14.04 -5.36 -5.39
C SER A 152 13.72 -6.15 -4.13
N THR A 153 13.61 -7.47 -4.26
CA THR A 153 13.69 -8.39 -3.13
C THR A 153 15.13 -8.37 -2.64
N ALA A 154 15.40 -7.63 -1.56
CA ALA A 154 16.63 -7.79 -0.81
C ALA A 154 16.66 -9.24 -0.27
N HIS A 155 17.39 -10.10 -0.97
CA HIS A 155 17.83 -11.38 -0.43
C HIS A 155 18.93 -11.09 0.60
N ASP A 156 18.61 -11.28 1.87
CA ASP A 156 19.60 -11.38 2.94
C ASP A 156 20.19 -12.81 2.87
N GLU A 157 21.26 -12.98 2.09
CA GLU A 157 22.10 -14.18 2.17
C GLU A 157 23.04 -14.01 3.37
N THR A 158 22.58 -14.43 4.55
CA THR A 158 23.51 -14.83 5.61
C THR A 158 23.96 -16.26 5.32
N ASP A 159 25.03 -16.41 4.54
CA ASP A 159 25.79 -17.65 4.52
C ASP A 159 26.67 -17.69 5.77
N SER A 160 26.15 -18.39 6.78
CA SER A 160 26.94 -18.88 7.89
C SER A 160 27.73 -20.10 7.42
N ASP A 161 28.96 -19.89 6.97
CA ASP A 161 29.88 -21.01 6.74
C ASP A 161 30.78 -21.20 7.96
N THR A 162 30.44 -22.24 8.71
CA THR A 162 31.26 -22.86 9.74
C THR A 162 32.49 -23.54 9.12
N THR A 163 33.68 -23.15 9.55
CA THR A 163 34.73 -24.06 10.04
C THR A 163 35.66 -23.31 10.99
#